data_AF-A0A7S9NDA6-F1
#
_entry.id   AF-A0A7S9NDA6-F1
#
_cell.length_a   1.000
_cell.length_b   1.000
_cell.length_c   1.000
_cell.angle_alpha   90.00
_cell.angle_beta   90.00
_cell.angle_gamma   90.00
#
_symmetry.space_group_name_H-M   'P 1'
#
loop_
_entity.id
_entity.type
_entity.pdbx_description
1 polymer ?
#
loop_
_entity_poly.entity_id
_entity_poly.type
_entity_poly.pdbx_seq_one_letter_code
_entity_poly.pdbx_strand_id
1 'polypeptide(L)'
;MQENSKKRLLKTENKSFFDLSIYEYIGCIGVLESDIKKLDLYNHWCKVSRGSTMLCVTHDSGESDNLVYLYDWEKFSHIYINTGN
;
A
#
# COMPACT_ATOMS: atom_id res chain seq x y z
N MET A 1 -31.74 -6.59 -7.67
CA MET A 1 -31.22 -5.91 -6.47
C MET A 1 -29.73 -5.77 -6.69
N GLN A 2 -29.25 -4.58 -7.10
CA GLN A 2 -27.81 -4.33 -7.11
C GLN A 2 -27.40 -4.25 -5.64
N GLU A 3 -26.69 -5.26 -5.14
CA GLU A 3 -26.01 -5.12 -3.86
C GLU A 3 -25.15 -3.86 -3.98
N ASN A 4 -25.45 -2.86 -3.16
CA ASN A 4 -24.50 -1.79 -2.89
C ASN A 4 -23.29 -2.48 -2.26
N SER A 5 -22.35 -2.95 -3.09
CA SER A 5 -21.08 -3.50 -2.64
C SER A 5 -20.44 -2.42 -1.79
N LYS A 6 -20.51 -2.58 -0.46
CA LYS A 6 -19.82 -1.68 0.46
C LYS A 6 -18.37 -1.66 -0.02
N LYS A 7 -17.87 -0.47 -0.36
CA LYS A 7 -16.49 -0.27 -0.80
C LYS A 7 -15.58 -0.76 0.31
N ARG A 8 -15.09 -1.99 0.19
CA ARG A 8 -14.37 -2.70 1.23
C ARG A 8 -12.92 -2.82 0.84
N LEU A 9 -12.04 -2.56 1.80
CA LEU A 9 -10.63 -2.85 1.66
C LEU A 9 -10.43 -4.36 1.84
N LEU A 10 -10.06 -5.05 0.75
CA LEU A 10 -9.91 -6.50 0.73
C LEU A 10 -8.44 -6.87 0.76
N LYS A 11 -8.04 -7.72 1.70
CA LYS A 11 -6.70 -8.31 1.70
C LYS A 11 -6.63 -9.45 0.70
N THR A 12 -5.60 -9.45 -0.13
CA THR A 12 -5.32 -10.52 -1.10
C THR A 12 -4.42 -11.61 -0.50
N GLU A 13 -4.26 -12.73 -1.20
CA GLU A 13 -3.35 -13.81 -0.82
C GLU A 13 -1.87 -13.47 -1.14
N ASN A 14 -1.65 -12.51 -2.03
CA ASN A 14 -0.31 -12.12 -2.47
C ASN A 14 0.39 -11.19 -1.47
N LYS A 15 1.72 -11.20 -1.54
CA LYS A 15 2.61 -10.37 -0.72
C LYS A 15 3.56 -9.58 -1.60
N SER A 16 3.93 -8.38 -1.15
CA SER A 16 4.96 -7.57 -1.81
C SER A 16 6.38 -8.09 -1.49
N PHE A 17 7.41 -7.51 -2.12
CA PHE A 17 8.82 -7.87 -1.90
C PHE A 17 9.29 -7.83 -0.43
N PHE A 18 8.67 -7.00 0.41
CA PHE A 18 8.96 -6.89 1.84
C PHE A 18 7.93 -7.63 2.72
N ASP A 19 7.26 -8.65 2.17
CA ASP A 19 6.25 -9.47 2.84
C ASP A 19 5.02 -8.69 3.39
N LEU A 20 4.81 -7.46 2.90
CA LEU A 20 3.60 -6.69 3.23
C LEU A 20 2.38 -7.28 2.54
N SER A 21 1.25 -7.26 3.23
CA SER A 21 -0.04 -7.70 2.67
C SER A 21 -0.45 -6.76 1.54
N ILE A 22 -0.91 -7.32 0.43
CA ILE A 22 -1.46 -6.54 -0.68
C ILE A 22 -2.97 -6.45 -0.50
N TYR A 23 -3.50 -5.24 -0.70
CA TYR A 23 -4.92 -4.92 -0.57
C TYR A 23 -5.51 -4.41 -1.88
N GLU A 24 -6.79 -4.68 -2.10
CA GLU A 24 -7.61 -4.12 -3.16
C GLU A 24 -8.68 -3.20 -2.57
N TYR A 25 -8.85 -2.03 -3.17
CA TYR A 25 -9.92 -1.09 -2.88
C TYR A 25 -10.43 -0.44 -4.16
N ILE A 26 -11.67 -0.77 -4.57
CA ILE A 26 -12.32 -0.22 -5.77
C ILE A 26 -11.42 -0.39 -7.02
N GLY A 27 -10.89 -1.59 -7.23
CA GLY A 27 -9.99 -1.90 -8.35
C GLY A 27 -8.58 -1.29 -8.25
N CYS A 28 -8.27 -0.53 -7.20
CA CYS A 28 -6.91 -0.09 -6.92
C CYS A 28 -6.22 -1.12 -6.03
N ILE A 29 -5.01 -1.54 -6.42
CA ILE A 29 -4.22 -2.53 -5.69
C ILE A 29 -2.98 -1.85 -5.09
N GLY A 30 -2.68 -2.15 -3.83
CA GLY A 30 -1.59 -1.51 -3.13
C GLY A 30 -1.24 -2.13 -1.79
N VAL A 31 -0.30 -1.50 -1.10
CA VAL A 31 0.07 -1.80 0.28
C VAL A 31 -0.31 -0.62 1.16
N LEU A 32 -0.63 -0.89 2.43
CA LEU A 32 -1.00 0.17 3.36
C LEU A 32 0.23 0.91 3.88
N GLU A 33 0.15 2.24 3.97
CA GLU A 33 1.22 3.06 4.53
C GLU A 33 1.49 2.69 6.00
N SER A 34 0.45 2.36 6.77
CA SER A 34 0.61 1.87 8.15
C SER A 34 1.42 0.57 8.26
N ASP A 35 1.38 -0.28 7.23
CA ASP A 35 2.21 -1.48 7.15
C ASP A 35 3.65 -1.13 6.74
N ILE A 36 3.84 -0.21 5.79
CA ILE A 36 5.17 0.29 5.41
C ILE A 36 5.87 0.95 6.62
N LYS A 37 5.13 1.70 7.46
CA LYS A 37 5.64 2.34 8.68
C LYS A 37 6.34 1.39 9.66
N LYS A 38 6.05 0.10 9.59
CA LYS A 38 6.64 -0.93 10.45
C LYS A 38 8.00 -1.42 9.96
N LEU A 39 8.40 -1.05 8.74
CA LEU A 39 9.68 -1.42 8.16
C LEU A 39 10.79 -0.43 8.56
N ASP A 40 11.99 -0.93 8.78
CA ASP A 40 13.17 -0.10 9.11
C ASP A 40 13.50 0.93 8.01
N LEU A 41 13.12 0.63 6.76
CA LEU A 41 13.33 1.49 5.60
C LEU A 41 12.27 2.60 5.44
N TYR A 42 11.26 2.68 6.32
CA TYR A 42 10.15 3.63 6.19
C TYR A 42 10.63 5.07 6.00
N ASN A 43 11.60 5.52 6.79
CA ASN A 43 12.12 6.89 6.72
C ASN A 43 12.78 7.17 5.36
N HIS A 44 13.47 6.18 4.79
CA HIS A 44 14.09 6.30 3.47
C HIS A 44 13.01 6.36 2.38
N TRP A 45 12.08 5.41 2.38
CA TRP A 45 10.94 5.40 1.47
C TRP A 45 10.18 6.74 1.52
N CYS A 46 9.80 7.19 2.72
CA CYS A 46 9.06 8.43 2.93
C CYS A 46 9.78 9.67 2.39
N LYS A 47 11.13 9.69 2.44
CA LYS A 47 11.94 10.77 1.86
C LYS A 47 11.93 10.76 0.33
N VAL A 48 12.03 9.58 -0.30
CA VAL A 48 12.11 9.46 -1.76
C VAL A 48 10.74 9.45 -2.44
N SER A 49 9.67 9.09 -1.71
CA SER A 49 8.28 9.07 -2.18
C SER A 49 7.53 10.38 -1.92
N ARG A 50 8.21 11.44 -1.45
CA ARG A 50 7.55 12.73 -1.20
C ARG A 50 6.91 13.26 -2.49
N GLY A 51 5.60 13.50 -2.42
CA GLY A 51 4.80 13.97 -3.55
C GLY A 51 4.20 12.86 -4.41
N SER A 52 4.47 11.58 -4.10
CA SER A 52 3.77 10.46 -4.72
C SER A 52 2.27 10.52 -4.41
N THR A 53 1.45 10.12 -5.38
CA THR A 53 0.00 10.01 -5.20
C THR A 53 -0.31 8.73 -4.43
N MET A 54 -1.15 8.85 -3.41
CA MET A 54 -1.65 7.73 -2.61
C MET A 54 -3.17 7.83 -2.54
N LEU A 55 -3.85 6.70 -2.37
CA LEU A 55 -5.31 6.67 -2.26
C LEU A 55 -5.71 6.60 -0.78
N CYS A 56 -6.45 7.58 -0.28
CA CYS A 56 -7.05 7.49 1.04
C CYS A 56 -8.11 6.38 1.05
N VAL A 57 -7.98 5.44 1.98
CA VAL A 57 -8.90 4.32 2.18
C VAL A 57 -9.45 4.33 3.60
N THR A 58 -10.62 3.72 3.80
CA THR A 58 -11.24 3.57 5.11
C THR A 58 -11.42 2.08 5.40
N HIS A 59 -10.92 1.64 6.54
CA HIS A 59 -11.08 0.29 7.04
C HIS A 59 -12.54 0.04 7.44
N ASP A 60 -12.92 -1.23 7.55
CA ASP A 60 -14.23 -1.63 8.09
C ASP A 60 -14.44 -1.10 9.53
N SER A 61 -13.36 -0.83 10.28
CA SER A 61 -13.38 -0.21 11.61
C SER A 61 -13.76 1.28 11.60
N GLY A 62 -13.74 1.93 10.44
CA GLY A 62 -13.90 3.38 10.29
C GLY A 62 -12.59 4.18 10.35
N GLU A 63 -11.45 3.54 10.64
CA GLU A 63 -10.14 4.17 10.61
C GLU A 63 -9.70 4.44 9.17
N SER A 64 -9.04 5.58 8.94
CA SER A 64 -8.49 5.94 7.63
C SER A 64 -7.01 5.57 7.53
N ASP A 65 -6.60 5.12 6.35
CA ASP A 65 -5.19 4.89 6.01
C ASP A 65 -4.95 5.31 4.55
N ASN A 66 -3.70 5.21 4.10
CA ASN A 66 -3.31 5.49 2.73
C ASN A 66 -2.86 4.20 2.05
N LEU A 67 -3.47 3.91 0.90
CA LEU A 67 -3.05 2.85 0.01
C LEU A 67 -1.96 3.40 -0.94
N VAL A 68 -0.74 2.89 -0.79
CA VAL A 68 0.35 3.10 -1.73
C VAL A 68 0.17 2.13 -2.88
N TYR A 69 0.07 2.65 -4.11
CA TYR A 69 -0.10 1.82 -5.30
C TYR A 69 0.99 0.75 -5.39
N LEU A 70 0.58 -0.49 -5.67
CA LEU A 70 1.50 -1.63 -5.70
C LEU A 70 2.63 -1.40 -6.70
N TYR A 71 2.32 -0.83 -7.86
CA TYR A 71 3.31 -0.47 -8.88
C TYR A 71 4.42 0.44 -8.34
N ASP A 72 4.06 1.51 -7.63
CA ASP A 72 5.04 2.45 -7.08
C ASP A 72 5.85 1.82 -5.95
N TRP A 73 5.20 1.05 -5.09
CA TRP A 73 5.85 0.32 -4.01
C TRP A 73 6.85 -0.73 -4.53
N GLU A 74 6.47 -1.52 -5.53
CA GLU A 74 7.32 -2.54 -6.13
C GLU A 74 8.48 -1.92 -6.90
N LYS A 75 8.24 -0.82 -7.62
CA LYS A 75 9.31 -0.07 -8.30
C LYS A 75 10.34 0.45 -7.31
N PHE A 76 9.91 1.05 -6.21
CA PHE A 76 10.81 1.45 -5.12
C PHE A 76 11.55 0.24 -4.53
N SER A 77 10.81 -0.84 -4.21
CA SER A 77 11.37 -2.04 -3.59
C SER A 77 12.47 -2.65 -4.44
N HIS A 78 12.25 -2.74 -5.75
CA HIS A 78 13.23 -3.28 -6.68
C HIS A 78 14.50 -2.42 -6.76
N ILE A 79 14.38 -1.09 -6.77
CA ILE A 79 15.54 -0.20 -6.76
C ILE A 79 16.30 -0.30 -5.43
N TYR A 80 15.58 -0.32 -4.31
CA TYR A 80 16.17 -0.40 -2.98
C TYR A 80 16.89 -1.73 -2.75
N ILE A 81 16.31 -2.87 -3.16
CA ILE A 81 16.95 -4.20 -3.04
C ILE A 81 18.25 -4.26 -3.85
N ASN A 82 18.26 -3.67 -5.04
CA ASN A 82 19.41 -3.74 -5.93
C ASN A 82 20.51 -2.73 -5.60
N THR A 83 20.19 -1.61 -4.95
CA THR A 83 21.14 -0.50 -4.76
C THR A 83 21.35 -0.08 -3.31
N GLY A 84 20.50 -0.56 -2.39
CA GLY A 84 20.44 -0.08 -1.01
C GLY A 84 19.93 1.35 -0.87
N ASN A 85 19.41 1.95 -1.97
CA ASN A 85 19.04 3.36 -2.06
C ASN A 85 17.80 3.57 -2.94
#